data_AF-A0A1Q7LLT9-F1
#
_entry.id   AF-A0A1Q7LLT9-F1
#
_cell.length_a   1.000
_cell.length_b   1.000
_cell.length_c   1.000
_cell.angle_alpha   90.00
_cell.angle_beta   90.00
_cell.angle_gamma   90.00
#
_symmetry.space_group_name_H-M   'P 1'
#
loop_
_entity.id
_entity.type
_entity.pdbx_description
1 polymer ?
#
loop_
_entity_poly.entity_id
_entity_poly.type
_entity_poly.pdbx_seq_one_letter_code
_entity_poly.pdbx_strand_id
1 'polypeptide(L)'
;MITPAFLAIVVFLSLSGVLSPGPLFLASILRAAKSGTVAGIECAVGHTIVDFPIFVGLAIGLASFFSPSILKIVAITGGLVLA
;
A
#
# COMPACT_ATOMS: atom_id res chain seq x y z
N MET A 1 -34.82 0.04 12.73
CA MET A 1 -33.83 0.30 13.80
C MET A 1 -32.54 -0.41 13.41
N ILE A 2 -31.42 0.31 13.37
CA ILE A 2 -30.10 -0.31 13.15
C ILE A 2 -29.78 -1.10 14.42
N THR A 3 -29.69 -2.43 14.31
CA THR A 3 -29.38 -3.29 15.45
C THR A 3 -27.86 -3.47 15.58
N PRO A 4 -27.33 -3.71 16.80
CA PRO A 4 -25.91 -4.00 16.99
C PRO A 4 -25.42 -5.19 16.15
N ALA A 5 -26.29 -6.18 15.92
CA ALA A 5 -26.00 -7.34 15.07
C ALA A 5 -25.77 -6.95 13.60
N PHE A 6 -26.56 -6.00 13.07
CA PHE A 6 -26.37 -5.49 11.72
C PHE A 6 -25.02 -4.77 11.56
N LEU A 7 -24.63 -3.93 12.54
CA LEU A 7 -23.33 -3.26 12.52
C LEU A 7 -22.17 -4.26 12.57
N ALA A 8 -22.26 -5.29 13.41
CA ALA A 8 -21.24 -6.34 13.47
C ALA A 8 -21.08 -7.04 12.12
N ILE A 9 -22.18 -7.42 11.47
CA ILE A 9 -22.16 -8.05 10.14
C ILE A 9 -21.50 -7.13 9.10
N VAL A 10 -21.83 -5.84 9.09
CA VAL A 10 -21.24 -4.88 8.14
C VAL A 10 -19.73 -4.78 8.34
N VAL A 11 -19.26 -4.75 9.59
CA VAL A 11 -17.83 -4.72 9.91
C VAL A 11 -17.14 -6.00 9.46
N PHE A 12 -17.65 -7.19 9.82
CA PHE A 12 -17.05 -8.46 9.44
C PHE A 12 -17.05 -8.69 7.92
N LEU A 13 -18.14 -8.33 7.25
CA LEU A 13 -18.24 -8.46 5.80
C LEU A 13 -17.27 -7.50 5.07
N SER A 14 -17.14 -6.27 5.57
CA SER A 14 -16.19 -5.29 5.01
C SER A 14 -14.74 -5.69 5.27
N LEU A 15 -14.45 -6.21 6.47
CA LEU A 15 -13.13 -6.76 6.81
C LEU A 15 -12.76 -7.92 5.89
N SER A 16 -13.69 -8.83 5.58
CA SER A 16 -13.45 -9.92 4.62
C SER A 16 -13.03 -9.42 3.24
N GLY A 17 -13.67 -8.36 2.74
CA GLY A 17 -13.30 -7.74 1.46
C GLY A 17 -11.91 -7.09 1.47
N VAL A 18 -11.56 -6.38 2.55
CA VAL A 18 -10.26 -5.72 2.72
C VAL A 18 -9.12 -6.72 2.97
N LEU A 19 -9.43 -7.84 3.63
CA LEU A 19 -8.47 -8.91 3.94
C LEU A 19 -8.28 -9.91 2.79
N SER A 20 -9.12 -9.85 1.75
CA SER A 20 -8.93 -10.67 0.56
C SER A 20 -7.63 -10.26 -0.14
N PRO A 21 -6.73 -11.21 -0.46
CA PRO A 21 -5.48 -10.88 -1.11
C PRO A 21 -5.73 -10.20 -2.45
N GLY A 22 -5.11 -9.03 -2.64
CA GLY A 22 -5.27 -8.24 -3.86
C GLY A 22 -4.68 -8.89 -5.11
N PRO A 23 -4.93 -8.30 -6.29
CA PRO A 23 -4.47 -8.84 -7.58
C PRO A 23 -2.95 -9.02 -7.66
N LEU A 24 -2.17 -8.16 -6.99
CA LEU A 24 -0.71 -8.26 -6.94
C LEU A 24 -0.25 -9.54 -6.21
N PHE A 25 -0.96 -9.95 -5.16
CA PHE A 25 -0.64 -11.17 -4.41
C PHE A 25 -0.89 -12.41 -5.26
N LEU A 26 -2.04 -12.50 -5.94
CA LEU A 26 -2.31 -13.59 -6.87
C LEU A 26 -1.28 -13.62 -8.01
N ALA A 27 -0.95 -12.46 -8.59
CA ALA A 27 0.07 -12.37 -9.64
C ALA A 27 1.43 -12.87 -9.15
N SER A 28 1.80 -12.55 -7.91
CA SER A 28 3.04 -12.99 -7.28
C SER A 28 3.08 -14.49 -7.07
N ILE A 29 1.98 -15.12 -6.62
CA ILE A 29 1.87 -16.58 -6.51
C ILE A 29 2.01 -17.25 -7.88
N LEU A 30 1.28 -16.76 -8.89
CA LEU A 30 1.31 -17.34 -10.23
C LEU A 30 2.70 -17.21 -10.88
N ARG A 31 3.39 -16.08 -10.63
CA ARG A 31 4.75 -15.85 -11.10
C ARG A 31 5.75 -16.73 -10.34
N ALA A 32 5.61 -16.84 -9.02
CA ALA A 32 6.46 -17.69 -8.19
C ALA A 32 6.34 -19.17 -8.56
N ALA A 33 5.12 -19.64 -8.90
CA ALA A 33 4.90 -20.99 -9.38
C ALA A 33 5.64 -21.30 -10.70
N LYS A 34 5.98 -20.27 -11.51
CA LYS A 34 6.70 -20.42 -12.78
C LYS A 34 8.21 -20.17 -12.67
N SER A 35 8.60 -19.17 -11.90
CA SER A 35 9.98 -18.62 -11.89
C SER A 35 10.67 -18.76 -10.53
N GLY A 36 10.05 -19.45 -9.57
CA GLY A 36 10.61 -19.69 -8.25
C GLY A 36 10.91 -18.39 -7.48
N THR A 37 12.02 -18.38 -6.74
CA THR A 37 12.42 -17.27 -5.85
C THR A 37 12.67 -15.94 -6.58
N VAL A 38 13.05 -15.99 -7.86
CA VAL A 38 13.31 -14.80 -8.69
C VAL A 38 12.03 -13.99 -8.94
N ALA A 39 10.87 -14.66 -8.96
CA ALA A 39 9.58 -14.02 -9.15
C ALA A 39 9.29 -12.94 -8.09
N GLY A 40 9.74 -13.15 -6.85
CA GLY A 40 9.55 -12.16 -5.78
C GLY A 40 10.28 -10.85 -6.07
N ILE A 41 11.52 -10.94 -6.56
CA ILE A 41 12.31 -9.77 -6.95
C ILE A 41 11.67 -9.08 -8.16
N GLU A 42 11.25 -9.84 -9.17
CA GLU A 42 10.60 -9.29 -10.36
C GLU A 42 9.30 -8.55 -10.02
N CYS A 43 8.46 -9.14 -9.16
CA CYS A 43 7.22 -8.51 -8.71
C CYS A 43 7.47 -7.26 -7.87
N ALA A 44 8.43 -7.30 -6.94
CA ALA A 44 8.79 -6.14 -6.12
C ALA A 44 9.32 -4.99 -6.99
N VAL A 45 10.29 -5.25 -7.86
CA VAL A 45 10.86 -4.26 -8.76
C VAL A 45 9.79 -3.68 -9.69
N GLY A 46 8.98 -4.54 -10.33
CA GLY A 46 7.92 -4.10 -11.22
C GLY A 46 6.88 -3.21 -10.54
N HIS A 47 6.50 -3.54 -9.31
CA HIS A 47 5.58 -2.75 -8.51
C HIS A 47 6.19 -1.39 -8.10
N THR A 48 7.42 -1.40 -7.57
CA THR A 48 8.11 -0.17 -7.15
C THR A 48 8.35 0.78 -8.33
N ILE A 49 8.61 0.29 -9.54
CA ILE A 49 8.80 1.14 -10.73
C ILE A 49 7.57 2.01 -11.02
N VAL A 50 6.36 1.50 -10.78
CA VAL A 50 5.11 2.24 -11.04
C VAL A 50 4.76 3.12 -9.86
N ASP A 51 4.90 2.60 -8.66
CA ASP A 51 4.47 3.28 -7.43
C ASP A 51 5.41 4.43 -7.05
N PHE A 52 6.72 4.27 -7.25
CA PHE A 52 7.71 5.27 -6.85
C PHE A 52 7.50 6.63 -7.56
N PRO A 53 7.30 6.70 -8.89
CA PRO A 53 6.96 7.96 -9.56
C PRO A 53 5.67 8.61 -9.03
N ILE A 54 4.65 7.80 -8.71
CA ILE A 54 3.38 8.29 -8.16
C ILE A 54 3.61 8.94 -6.80
N PHE A 55 4.35 8.28 -5.90
CA PHE A 55 4.68 8.83 -4.59
C PHE A 55 5.56 10.07 -4.68
N VAL A 56 6.55 10.10 -5.59
CA VAL A 56 7.38 11.29 -5.82
C VAL A 56 6.53 12.45 -6.32
N GLY A 57 5.66 12.22 -7.29
CA GLY A 57 4.74 13.22 -7.81
C GLY A 57 3.79 13.76 -6.72
N LEU A 58 3.26 12.86 -5.89
CA LEU A 58 2.42 13.23 -4.75
C LEU A 58 3.20 14.07 -3.73
N ALA A 59 4.44 13.70 -3.40
CA ALA A 59 5.28 14.44 -2.47
C ALA A 59 5.59 15.86 -2.97
N ILE A 60 5.92 16.01 -4.26
CA ILE A 60 6.14 17.32 -4.89
C ILE A 60 4.85 18.15 -4.88
N GLY A 61 3.71 17.54 -5.22
CA GLY A 61 2.41 18.21 -5.20
C GLY A 61 2.04 18.71 -3.80
N LEU A 62 2.24 17.87 -2.77
CA LEU A 62 1.98 18.21 -1.37
C LEU A 62 2.94 19.26 -0.82
N ALA A 63 4.17 19.35 -1.33
CA ALA A 63 5.16 20.31 -0.84
C ALA A 63 4.69 21.77 -0.93
N SER A 64 3.77 22.09 -1.84
CA SER A 64 3.21 23.44 -1.98
C SER A 64 2.18 23.79 -0.89
N PHE A 65 1.64 22.80 -0.19
CA PHE A 65 0.58 22.98 0.82
C PHE A 65 1.12 23.07 2.25
N PHE A 66 2.37 22.69 2.50
CA PHE A 66 2.93 22.57 3.84
C PHE A 66 4.21 23.42 4.01
N SER A 67 4.47 23.83 5.25
CA SER A 67 5.71 24.56 5.55
C SER A 67 6.93 23.63 5.48
N PRO A 68 8.13 24.15 5.16
CA PRO A 68 9.35 23.35 5.08
C PRO A 68 9.68 22.58 6.37
N SER A 69 9.32 23.14 7.52
CA SER A 69 9.51 22.49 8.82
C SER A 69 8.65 21.22 8.97
N ILE A 70 7.38 21.28 8.54
CA ILE A 70 6.47 20.13 8.58
C ILE A 70 6.95 19.03 7.62
N LEU A 71 7.33 19.42 6.39
CA LEU A 71 7.85 18.47 5.39
C LEU A 71 9.11 17.77 5.90
N LYS A 72 10.02 18.48 6.57
CA LYS A 72 11.24 17.90 7.14
C LYS A 72 10.92 16.90 8.25
N ILE A 73 9.97 17.22 9.14
CA ILE A 73 9.53 16.30 10.19
C ILE A 73 8.95 15.03 9.57
N VAL A 74 8.01 15.17 8.62
CA VAL A 74 7.37 14.03 7.95
C VAL A 74 8.37 13.19 7.15
N ALA A 75 9.33 13.82 6.48
CA ALA A 75 10.38 13.10 5.74
C ALA A 75 11.27 12.27 6.68
N ILE A 76 11.67 12.84 7.82
CA ILE A 76 12.52 12.15 8.81
C ILE A 76 11.73 11.02 9.48
N THR A 77 10.52 11.29 9.97
CA THR A 77 9.71 10.27 10.67
C THR A 77 9.24 9.19 9.71
N GLY A 78 8.79 9.55 8.51
CA GLY A 78 8.39 8.61 7.48
C GLY A 78 9.57 7.74 7.01
N GLY A 79 10.74 8.36 6.81
CA GLY A 79 11.98 7.64 6.48
C GLY A 79 12.39 6.65 7.57
N LEU A 80 12.27 7.03 8.85
CA LEU A 80 12.58 6.17 9.98
C LEU A 80 11.61 4.99 10.12
N VAL A 81 10.32 5.17 9.79
CA VAL A 81 9.31 4.11 9.84
C VAL A 81 9.48 3.09 8.71
N LEU A 82 9.99 3.53 7.56
CA LEU A 82 10.21 2.68 6.38
C LEU A 82 11.57 1.97 6.36
N ALA A 83 12.55 2.46 7.13
CA ALA A 83 13.89 1.88 7.26
C ALA A 83 13.92 0.71 8.25
#